data_AF-A0A137NQ95-F1
#
_entry.id   AF-A0A137NQ95-F1
#
_cell.length_a   1.000
_cell.length_b   1.000
_cell.length_c   1.000
_cell.angle_alpha   90.00
_cell.angle_beta   90.00
_cell.angle_gamma   90.00
#
_symmetry.space_group_name_H-M   'P 1'
#
loop_
_entity.id
_entity.type
_entity.pdbx_description
1 polymer ?
#
loop_
_entity_poly.entity_id
_entity_poly.type
_entity_poly.pdbx_seq_one_letter_code
_entity_poly.pdbx_strand_id
1 'polypeptide(L)'
;MNYLIFIYALLTFPFINSKENDYLSGKPMKIGISFITGSRSHIHYILEITKILNQRGHSIHYLTMDHFKSIGNGYNVTYRSVGNVAMDASNFKLKPFTRKDDFFSGITGIDKYVAEVYTRSFPHYEDFYKTHKPDLMICDFSASSCVDSAAKHNIPLVFNYQALGYAGKPPSYHNVNSGLEPTTIEGLSFLERL
;
A
#
# COMPACT_ATOMS: atom_id res chain seq x y z
N MET A 1 -49.33 16.00 -4.67
CA MET A 1 -47.97 16.50 -4.96
C MET A 1 -47.10 16.23 -3.73
N ASN A 2 -46.10 15.36 -3.67
CA ASN A 2 -45.47 14.47 -4.66
C ASN A 2 -44.97 13.24 -3.89
N TYR A 3 -45.60 12.08 -4.13
CA TYR A 3 -45.19 10.75 -3.66
C TYR A 3 -44.08 10.15 -4.54
N LEU A 4 -43.16 10.98 -5.05
CA LEU A 4 -42.33 10.64 -6.23
C LEU A 4 -40.82 10.77 -6.04
N ILE A 5 -40.31 10.80 -4.80
CA ILE A 5 -38.85 10.90 -4.53
C ILE A 5 -38.29 9.64 -3.84
N PHE A 6 -39.12 8.75 -3.29
CA PHE A 6 -38.62 7.57 -2.56
C PHE A 6 -38.40 6.29 -3.41
N ILE A 7 -38.69 6.32 -4.72
CA ILE A 7 -38.58 5.13 -5.59
C ILE A 7 -37.32 5.15 -6.48
N TYR A 8 -36.58 6.27 -6.55
CA TYR A 8 -35.35 6.35 -7.37
C TYR A 8 -34.08 5.81 -6.71
N ALA A 9 -34.12 5.43 -5.43
CA ALA A 9 -32.95 4.91 -4.70
C ALA A 9 -32.73 3.40 -4.84
N LEU A 10 -33.57 2.67 -5.59
CA LEU A 10 -33.54 1.19 -5.65
C LEU A 10 -33.19 0.59 -7.03
N LEU A 11 -32.76 1.39 -8.02
CA LEU A 11 -32.53 0.87 -9.38
C LEU A 11 -31.17 1.25 -10.02
N THR A 12 -30.14 1.57 -9.24
CA THR A 12 -28.76 1.68 -9.79
C THR A 12 -27.71 1.03 -8.89
N PHE A 13 -27.86 -0.25 -8.58
CA PHE A 13 -26.70 -1.10 -8.31
C PHE A 13 -26.91 -2.50 -8.89
N PRO A 14 -26.60 -2.71 -10.18
CA PRO A 14 -26.07 -3.99 -10.61
C PRO A 14 -24.64 -3.76 -11.11
N PHE A 15 -23.74 -3.47 -10.18
CA PHE A 15 -22.32 -3.75 -10.35
C PHE A 15 -21.80 -4.40 -9.08
N ILE A 16 -22.50 -5.44 -8.60
CA ILE A 16 -21.79 -6.54 -7.93
C ILE A 16 -20.99 -7.20 -9.05
N ASN A 17 -19.76 -6.74 -9.17
CA ASN A 17 -18.80 -7.14 -10.19
C ASN A 17 -18.63 -8.66 -10.07
N SER A 18 -18.75 -9.43 -11.15
CA SER A 18 -18.64 -10.90 -11.10
C SER A 18 -17.34 -11.39 -10.46
N LYS A 19 -16.30 -10.54 -10.43
CA LYS A 19 -15.04 -10.77 -9.71
C LYS A 19 -15.18 -10.88 -8.19
N GLU A 20 -16.18 -10.25 -7.56
CA GLU A 20 -16.34 -10.26 -6.09
C GLU A 20 -16.60 -11.68 -5.55
N ASN A 21 -17.38 -12.48 -6.29
CA ASN A 21 -17.61 -13.89 -5.99
C ASN A 21 -16.37 -14.77 -6.18
N ASP A 22 -15.46 -14.42 -7.10
CA ASP A 22 -14.21 -15.15 -7.30
C ASP A 22 -13.27 -14.97 -6.09
N TYR A 23 -13.23 -13.80 -5.43
CA TYR A 23 -12.41 -13.59 -4.23
C TYR A 23 -12.87 -14.42 -3.02
N LEU A 24 -14.18 -14.73 -2.93
CA LEU A 24 -14.77 -15.55 -1.86
C LEU A 24 -14.75 -17.05 -2.17
N SER A 25 -14.47 -17.43 -3.42
CA SER A 25 -14.50 -18.83 -3.89
C SER A 25 -13.38 -19.71 -3.32
N GLY A 26 -12.39 -19.12 -2.63
CA GLY A 26 -11.22 -19.84 -2.11
C GLY A 26 -10.24 -20.34 -3.18
N LYS A 27 -10.43 -19.92 -4.45
CA LYS A 27 -9.56 -20.30 -5.56
C LYS A 27 -8.16 -19.68 -5.42
N PRO A 28 -7.09 -20.41 -5.80
CA PRO A 28 -5.75 -19.85 -5.97
C PRO A 28 -5.75 -18.59 -6.85
N MET A 29 -5.00 -17.57 -6.42
CA MET A 29 -4.89 -16.26 -7.08
C MET A 29 -3.44 -15.90 -7.34
N LYS A 30 -3.21 -15.03 -8.32
CA LYS A 30 -1.94 -14.34 -8.57
C LYS A 30 -1.98 -12.98 -7.90
N ILE A 31 -1.22 -12.82 -6.82
CA ILE A 31 -1.21 -11.60 -6.02
C ILE A 31 0.13 -10.88 -6.27
N GLY A 32 0.06 -9.63 -6.72
CA GLY A 32 1.21 -8.74 -6.72
C GLY A 32 1.27 -7.97 -5.41
N ILE A 33 2.43 -7.95 -4.77
CA ILE A 33 2.71 -7.08 -3.62
C ILE A 33 3.80 -6.09 -4.03
N SER A 34 3.66 -4.84 -3.62
CA SER A 34 4.52 -3.76 -4.08
C SER A 34 5.02 -2.87 -2.95
N PHE A 35 6.32 -2.68 -2.91
CA PHE A 35 7.04 -1.78 -2.01
C PHE A 35 8.22 -1.19 -2.78
N ILE A 36 8.41 0.13 -2.78
CA ILE A 36 9.46 0.76 -3.61
C ILE A 36 10.34 1.77 -2.88
N THR A 37 9.94 2.23 -1.68
CA THR A 37 10.70 3.18 -0.87
C THR A 37 10.38 2.96 0.62
N GLY A 38 11.34 3.29 1.48
CA GLY A 38 11.27 3.10 2.92
C GLY A 38 12.25 2.05 3.42
N SER A 39 11.85 1.31 4.45
CA SER A 39 12.68 0.27 5.05
C SER A 39 11.90 -1.05 5.16
N ARG A 40 12.52 -2.09 5.72
CA ARG A 40 11.85 -3.35 6.05
C ARG A 40 10.55 -3.17 6.84
N SER A 41 10.43 -2.08 7.63
CA SER A 41 9.18 -1.78 8.36
C SER A 41 7.96 -1.70 7.45
N HIS A 42 8.11 -1.21 6.21
CA HIS A 42 7.03 -1.01 5.23
C HIS A 42 6.34 -2.27 4.74
N ILE A 43 7.07 -3.38 4.73
CA ILE A 43 6.62 -4.56 3.99
C ILE A 43 6.68 -5.84 4.83
N HIS A 44 7.33 -5.83 6.00
CA HIS A 44 7.56 -7.04 6.77
C HIS A 44 6.27 -7.77 7.17
N TYR A 45 5.26 -7.06 7.67
CA TYR A 45 3.97 -7.65 8.06
C TYR A 45 3.20 -8.19 6.85
N ILE A 46 3.26 -7.54 5.70
CA ILE A 46 2.68 -8.05 4.45
C ILE A 46 3.39 -9.34 4.03
N LEU A 47 4.71 -9.41 4.14
CA LEU A 47 5.47 -10.63 3.87
C LEU A 47 5.12 -11.77 4.84
N GLU A 48 4.84 -11.48 6.12
CA GLU A 48 4.31 -12.51 7.03
C GLU A 48 2.92 -13.02 6.57
N ILE A 49 2.05 -12.13 6.09
CA ILE A 49 0.76 -12.51 5.50
C ILE A 49 0.96 -13.38 4.24
N THR A 50 2.00 -13.12 3.43
CA THR A 50 2.24 -13.90 2.21
C THR A 50 2.56 -15.36 2.49
N LYS A 51 3.13 -15.69 3.66
CA LYS A 51 3.32 -17.09 4.08
C LYS A 51 1.98 -17.84 4.16
N ILE A 52 0.98 -17.20 4.78
CA ILE A 52 -0.37 -17.76 4.90
C ILE A 52 -1.04 -17.85 3.53
N LEU A 53 -0.89 -16.81 2.69
CA LEU A 53 -1.45 -16.82 1.33
C LEU A 53 -0.84 -17.91 0.45
N ASN A 54 0.47 -18.11 0.52
CA ASN A 54 1.17 -19.19 -0.17
C ASN A 54 0.68 -20.57 0.30
N GLN A 55 0.48 -20.77 1.61
CA GLN A 55 -0.08 -22.02 2.16
C GLN A 55 -1.50 -22.30 1.65
N ARG A 56 -2.28 -21.26 1.35
CA ARG A 56 -3.61 -21.36 0.73
C ARG A 56 -3.56 -21.54 -0.80
N GLY A 57 -2.37 -21.69 -1.37
CA GLY A 57 -2.17 -21.93 -2.80
C GLY A 57 -2.11 -20.68 -3.67
N HIS A 58 -2.14 -19.48 -3.09
CA HIS A 58 -1.93 -18.26 -3.87
C HIS A 58 -0.45 -18.15 -4.30
N SER A 59 -0.24 -17.53 -5.46
CA SER A 59 1.09 -17.24 -6.00
C SER A 59 1.40 -15.77 -5.79
N ILE A 60 2.58 -15.47 -5.26
CA ILE A 60 2.94 -14.11 -4.84
C ILE A 60 4.09 -13.59 -5.71
N HIS A 61 3.86 -12.46 -6.37
CA HIS A 61 4.89 -11.66 -7.02
C HIS A 61 5.27 -10.50 -6.12
N TYR A 62 6.57 -10.36 -5.81
CA TYR A 62 7.11 -9.26 -5.01
C TYR A 62 7.78 -8.25 -5.94
N LEU A 63 7.09 -7.13 -6.16
CA LEU A 63 7.52 -6.03 -7.01
C LEU A 63 8.22 -4.97 -6.17
N THR A 64 9.51 -4.77 -6.40
CA THR A 64 10.30 -3.78 -5.65
C THR A 64 11.49 -3.27 -6.43
N MET A 65 12.11 -2.19 -5.97
CA MET A 65 13.41 -1.74 -6.46
C MET A 65 14.50 -2.80 -6.19
N ASP A 66 15.50 -2.86 -7.07
CA ASP A 66 16.55 -3.89 -7.03
C ASP A 66 17.28 -3.98 -5.68
N HIS A 67 17.57 -2.84 -5.06
CA HIS A 67 18.27 -2.78 -3.77
C HIS A 67 17.44 -3.33 -2.59
N PHE A 68 16.13 -3.52 -2.75
CA PHE A 68 15.23 -4.10 -1.75
C PHE A 68 14.86 -5.56 -2.01
N LYS A 69 15.41 -6.17 -3.07
CA LYS A 69 15.17 -7.59 -3.43
C LYS A 69 15.36 -8.52 -2.23
N SER A 70 16.42 -8.31 -1.46
CA SER A 70 16.81 -9.18 -0.33
C SER A 70 15.77 -9.23 0.80
N ILE A 71 14.89 -8.24 0.92
CA ILE A 71 13.85 -8.21 1.96
C ILE A 71 12.82 -9.34 1.75
N GLY A 72 12.58 -9.73 0.49
CA GLY A 72 11.67 -10.84 0.16
C GLY A 72 12.26 -12.24 0.38
N ASN A 73 13.54 -12.36 0.73
CA ASN A 73 14.18 -13.65 0.95
C ASN A 73 13.51 -14.39 2.12
N GLY A 74 13.17 -15.67 1.89
CA GLY A 74 12.54 -16.53 2.90
C GLY A 74 11.01 -16.51 2.93
N TYR A 75 10.34 -15.74 2.06
CA TYR A 75 8.86 -15.60 2.06
C TYR A 75 8.12 -16.36 0.95
N ASN A 76 8.81 -17.23 0.20
CA ASN A 76 8.25 -17.93 -0.96
C ASN A 76 7.55 -16.97 -1.95
N VAL A 77 8.25 -15.90 -2.34
CA VAL A 77 7.75 -14.88 -3.28
C VAL A 77 8.61 -14.87 -4.54
N THR A 78 7.99 -14.60 -5.69
CA THR A 78 8.72 -14.41 -6.95
C THR A 78 9.07 -12.94 -7.13
N TYR A 79 10.35 -12.62 -7.01
CA TYR A 79 10.87 -11.26 -7.22
C TYR A 79 10.63 -10.75 -8.65
N ARG A 80 10.23 -9.47 -8.76
CA ARG A 80 10.15 -8.69 -9.99
C ARG A 80 10.73 -7.30 -9.75
N SER A 81 11.70 -6.91 -10.56
CA SER A 81 12.26 -5.56 -10.52
C SER A 81 11.26 -4.56 -11.07
N VAL A 82 11.11 -3.43 -10.38
CA VAL A 82 10.45 -2.23 -10.90
C VAL A 82 11.43 -1.06 -11.06
N GLY A 83 12.71 -1.37 -11.17
CA GLY A 83 13.78 -0.41 -11.41
C GLY A 83 14.85 -0.41 -10.33
N ASN A 84 15.77 0.53 -10.48
CA ASN A 84 16.92 0.69 -9.58
C ASN A 84 17.14 2.17 -9.27
N VAL A 85 16.25 2.75 -8.47
CA VAL A 85 16.38 4.13 -7.99
C VAL A 85 16.65 4.07 -6.49
N ALA A 86 17.90 4.28 -6.10
CA ALA A 86 18.27 4.33 -4.69
C ALA A 86 18.00 5.73 -4.12
N MET A 87 17.49 5.79 -2.89
CA MET A 87 17.39 7.04 -2.16
C MET A 87 18.80 7.44 -1.70
N ASP A 88 19.37 8.48 -2.30
CA ASP A 88 20.63 9.05 -1.84
C ASP A 88 20.36 10.04 -0.70
N ALA A 89 20.57 9.57 0.54
CA ALA A 89 20.40 10.34 1.76
C ALA A 89 21.14 11.69 1.73
N SER A 90 22.25 11.81 0.98
CA SER A 90 23.02 13.06 0.88
C SER A 90 22.31 14.15 0.07
N ASN A 91 21.37 13.76 -0.80
CA ASN A 91 20.55 14.70 -1.56
C ASN A 91 19.35 15.23 -0.76
N PHE A 92 19.09 14.69 0.43
CA PHE A 92 18.02 15.13 1.30
C PHE A 92 18.56 15.97 2.44
N LYS A 93 18.14 17.23 2.50
CA LYS A 93 18.36 18.06 3.69
C LYS A 93 17.23 17.78 4.66
N LEU A 94 17.54 17.01 5.71
CA LEU A 94 16.63 16.72 6.81
C LEU A 94 16.66 17.88 7.82
N LYS A 95 15.50 18.48 8.09
CA LYS A 95 15.32 19.34 9.26
C LYS A 95 14.69 18.52 10.39
N PRO A 96 14.99 18.82 11.67
CA PRO A 96 14.29 18.18 12.78
C PRO A 96 12.78 18.38 12.63
N PHE A 97 12.03 17.28 12.69
CA PHE A 97 10.58 17.30 12.58
C PHE A 97 9.96 18.03 13.77
N THR A 98 9.01 18.92 13.51
CA THR A 98 8.23 19.66 14.49
C THR A 98 6.75 19.33 14.37
N ARG A 99 5.94 19.58 15.41
CA ARG A 99 4.48 19.33 15.37
C ARG A 99 3.71 20.14 14.32
N LYS A 100 4.35 21.13 13.70
CA LYS A 100 3.76 21.97 12.64
C LYS A 100 4.22 21.54 11.25
N ASP A 101 5.08 20.54 11.18
CA ASP A 101 5.61 20.03 9.93
C ASP A 101 4.63 19.01 9.34
N ASP A 102 4.25 19.22 8.09
CA ASP A 102 3.62 18.20 7.25
C ASP A 102 4.62 17.05 6.98
N PHE A 103 4.11 15.89 6.60
CA PHE A 103 4.88 14.65 6.40
C PHE A 103 6.15 14.80 5.54
N PHE A 104 6.14 15.70 4.55
CA PHE A 104 7.28 15.98 3.67
C PHE A 104 8.00 17.30 3.98
N SER A 105 7.42 18.13 4.85
CA SER A 105 8.03 19.40 5.20
C SER A 105 9.26 19.13 6.06
N GLY A 106 10.42 19.56 5.56
CA GLY A 106 11.72 19.21 6.14
C GLY A 106 12.53 18.21 5.32
N ILE A 107 12.03 17.71 4.18
CA ILE A 107 12.79 16.87 3.25
C ILE A 107 12.88 17.57 1.89
N THR A 108 13.95 18.34 1.66
CA THR A 108 14.20 18.97 0.35
C THR A 108 14.63 17.91 -0.68
N GLY A 109 14.08 17.94 -1.89
CA GLY A 109 14.42 17.02 -2.99
C GLY A 109 13.57 15.76 -3.07
N ILE A 110 12.61 15.58 -2.15
CA ILE A 110 11.70 14.43 -2.13
C ILE A 110 10.77 14.39 -3.34
N ASP A 111 10.36 15.55 -3.85
CA ASP A 111 9.56 15.72 -5.06
C ASP A 111 10.24 15.11 -6.29
N LYS A 112 11.53 15.44 -6.50
CA LYS A 112 12.33 14.92 -7.61
C LYS A 112 12.53 13.41 -7.49
N TYR A 113 12.84 12.93 -6.29
CA TYR A 113 12.99 11.50 -6.04
C TYR A 113 11.70 10.73 -6.31
N VAL A 114 10.55 11.22 -5.81
CA VAL A 114 9.25 10.60 -6.06
C VAL A 114 8.92 10.59 -7.56
N ALA A 115 9.15 11.70 -8.27
CA ALA A 115 8.94 11.77 -9.71
C ALA A 115 9.84 10.80 -10.49
N GLU A 116 11.11 10.68 -10.11
CA GLU A 116 12.04 9.73 -10.73
C GLU A 116 11.63 8.28 -10.48
N VAL A 117 11.36 7.93 -9.22
CA VAL A 117 10.84 6.61 -8.82
C VAL A 117 9.59 6.26 -9.62
N TYR A 118 8.65 7.20 -9.74
CA TYR A 118 7.43 6.99 -10.51
C TYR A 118 7.72 6.75 -11.99
N THR A 119 8.51 7.63 -12.60
CA THR A 119 8.86 7.58 -14.03
C THR A 119 9.56 6.27 -14.39
N ARG A 120 10.44 5.78 -13.50
CA ARG A 120 11.18 4.54 -13.70
C ARG A 120 10.31 3.31 -13.46
N SER A 121 9.49 3.30 -12.43
CA SER A 121 8.76 2.09 -12.02
C SER A 121 7.45 1.87 -12.76
N PHE A 122 6.74 2.92 -13.16
CA PHE A 122 5.44 2.81 -13.84
C PHE A 122 5.45 1.89 -15.08
N PRO A 123 6.41 1.98 -16.02
CA PRO A 123 6.45 1.08 -17.17
C PRO A 123 6.62 -0.40 -16.80
N HIS A 124 7.31 -0.71 -15.68
CA HIS A 124 7.47 -2.08 -15.22
C HIS A 124 6.18 -2.65 -14.64
N TYR A 125 5.37 -1.85 -13.96
CA TYR A 125 4.03 -2.26 -13.56
C TYR A 125 3.14 -2.51 -14.78
N GLU A 126 3.19 -1.62 -15.78
CA GLU A 126 2.42 -1.79 -17.02
C GLU A 126 2.77 -3.11 -17.75
N ASP A 127 4.05 -3.49 -17.77
CA ASP A 127 4.49 -4.76 -18.32
C ASP A 127 4.01 -5.96 -17.47
N PHE A 128 4.12 -5.86 -16.15
CA PHE A 128 3.66 -6.88 -15.21
C PHE A 128 2.16 -7.18 -15.37
N TYR A 129 1.30 -6.15 -15.49
CA TYR A 129 -0.14 -6.36 -15.69
C TYR A 129 -0.46 -7.04 -17.02
N LYS A 130 0.29 -6.72 -18.09
CA LYS A 130 0.12 -7.35 -19.40
C LYS A 130 0.54 -8.81 -19.41
N THR A 131 1.68 -9.12 -18.78
CA THR A 131 2.32 -10.43 -18.87
C THR A 131 1.86 -11.41 -17.79
N HIS A 132 1.71 -10.97 -16.54
CA HIS A 132 1.36 -11.85 -15.41
C HIS A 132 -0.13 -11.88 -15.11
N LYS A 133 -0.86 -10.80 -15.42
CA LYS A 133 -2.30 -10.63 -15.18
C LYS A 133 -2.66 -10.98 -13.72
N PRO A 134 -2.20 -10.19 -12.74
CA PRO A 134 -2.54 -10.42 -11.34
C PRO A 134 -4.04 -10.27 -11.10
N ASP A 135 -4.56 -11.03 -10.14
CA ASP A 135 -5.96 -10.95 -9.71
C ASP A 135 -6.16 -9.89 -8.62
N LEU A 136 -5.09 -9.56 -7.88
CA LEU A 136 -5.10 -8.61 -6.77
C LEU A 136 -3.73 -7.93 -6.65
N MET A 137 -3.74 -6.63 -6.31
CA MET A 137 -2.53 -5.89 -5.95
C MET A 137 -2.58 -5.39 -4.52
N ILE A 138 -1.48 -5.54 -3.80
CA ILE A 138 -1.26 -4.91 -2.49
C ILE A 138 -0.15 -3.87 -2.67
N CYS A 139 -0.52 -2.59 -2.65
CA CYS A 139 0.41 -1.49 -2.92
C CYS A 139 0.73 -0.75 -1.62
N ASP A 140 2.01 -0.66 -1.24
CA ASP A 140 2.46 0.28 -0.21
C ASP A 140 2.03 1.71 -0.54
N PHE A 141 1.70 2.51 0.46
CA PHE A 141 1.22 3.88 0.27
C PHE A 141 2.21 4.76 -0.50
N SER A 142 3.50 4.43 -0.42
CA SER A 142 4.57 5.15 -1.12
C SER A 142 4.80 4.66 -2.55
N ALA A 143 4.11 3.59 -2.97
CA ALA A 143 4.25 2.98 -4.29
C ALA A 143 3.18 3.50 -5.28
N SER A 144 3.16 4.80 -5.55
CA SER A 144 2.13 5.44 -6.39
C SER A 144 1.99 4.79 -7.78
N SER A 145 3.09 4.37 -8.40
CA SER A 145 3.05 3.67 -9.69
C SER A 145 2.30 2.34 -9.65
N CYS A 146 2.32 1.63 -8.52
CA CYS A 146 1.52 0.42 -8.32
C CYS A 146 0.02 0.74 -8.33
N VAL A 147 -0.36 1.80 -7.60
CA VAL A 147 -1.74 2.23 -7.41
C VAL A 147 -2.34 2.70 -8.74
N ASP A 148 -1.66 3.62 -9.42
CA ASP A 148 -2.14 4.21 -10.66
C ASP A 148 -2.22 3.18 -11.79
N SER A 149 -1.23 2.29 -11.88
CA SER A 149 -1.22 1.24 -12.88
C SER A 149 -2.27 0.15 -12.57
N ALA A 150 -2.47 -0.25 -11.30
CA ALA A 150 -3.57 -1.15 -10.92
C ALA A 150 -4.94 -0.58 -11.31
N ALA A 151 -5.17 0.70 -11.00
CA ALA A 151 -6.40 1.40 -11.36
C ALA A 151 -6.61 1.44 -12.88
N LYS A 152 -5.56 1.78 -13.64
CA LYS A 152 -5.58 1.81 -15.12
C LYS A 152 -5.97 0.47 -15.73
N HIS A 153 -5.53 -0.65 -15.14
CA HIS A 153 -5.80 -2.01 -15.62
C HIS A 153 -7.04 -2.65 -14.98
N ASN A 154 -7.82 -1.91 -14.19
CA ASN A 154 -8.99 -2.41 -13.45
C ASN A 154 -8.67 -3.66 -12.59
N ILE A 155 -7.50 -3.63 -11.93
CA ILE A 155 -7.07 -4.65 -10.98
C ILE A 155 -7.48 -4.20 -9.58
N PRO A 156 -8.22 -5.02 -8.82
CA PRO A 156 -8.53 -4.70 -7.43
C PRO A 156 -7.28 -4.49 -6.59
N LEU A 157 -7.34 -3.50 -5.69
CA LEU A 157 -6.20 -3.04 -4.91
C LEU A 157 -6.51 -3.03 -3.42
N VAL A 158 -5.52 -3.44 -2.63
CA VAL A 158 -5.44 -3.20 -1.19
C VAL A 158 -4.37 -2.14 -0.98
N PHE A 159 -4.79 -1.00 -0.42
CA PHE A 159 -3.87 0.08 -0.10
C PHE A 159 -3.21 -0.21 1.25
N ASN A 160 -1.91 -0.44 1.21
CA ASN A 160 -1.11 -0.80 2.37
C ASN A 160 -0.58 0.46 3.05
N TYR A 161 -1.23 0.86 4.14
CA TYR A 161 -0.84 2.02 4.92
C TYR A 161 -0.19 1.58 6.23
N GLN A 162 1.07 1.95 6.38
CA GLN A 162 1.75 1.88 7.67
C GLN A 162 1.16 2.94 8.58
N ALA A 163 0.89 2.62 9.85
CA ALA A 163 0.63 3.65 10.86
C ALA A 163 1.94 4.43 11.16
N LEU A 164 2.39 5.24 10.20
CA LEU A 164 3.42 6.25 10.39
C LEU A 164 2.71 7.43 11.03
N GLY A 165 3.08 7.75 12.27
CA GLY A 165 2.66 8.89 13.10
C GLY A 165 1.52 9.77 12.55
N TYR A 166 0.41 9.80 13.27
CA TYR A 166 -0.74 10.65 13.00
C TYR A 166 -0.31 12.11 12.76
N ALA A 167 -0.50 12.62 11.53
CA ALA A 167 -0.27 14.02 11.17
C ALA A 167 -1.44 14.93 11.57
N GLY A 168 -2.56 14.36 12.04
CA GLY A 168 -3.57 15.08 12.81
C GLY A 168 -3.14 15.14 14.28
N LYS A 169 -3.54 16.18 15.03
CA LYS A 169 -3.41 16.19 16.50
C LYS A 169 -4.00 14.87 17.02
N PRO A 170 -3.18 13.91 17.49
CA PRO A 170 -3.77 12.73 18.08
C PRO A 170 -4.55 13.20 19.32
N PRO A 171 -5.74 12.65 19.60
CA PRO A 171 -6.17 12.53 20.98
C PRO A 171 -4.97 12.02 21.79
N SER A 172 -4.71 12.60 22.96
CA SER A 172 -3.45 12.49 23.73
C SER A 172 -2.96 11.07 24.07
N TYR A 173 -3.66 10.04 23.64
CA TYR A 173 -3.42 8.62 23.90
C TYR A 173 -2.98 7.82 22.66
N HIS A 174 -2.87 8.41 21.47
CA HIS A 174 -2.26 7.74 20.31
C HIS A 174 -0.80 8.16 20.13
N ASN A 175 0.09 7.20 20.36
CA ASN A 175 1.47 7.13 19.89
C ASN A 175 2.18 8.49 19.82
N VAL A 176 2.39 9.14 20.95
CA VAL A 176 3.38 10.23 20.99
C VAL A 176 4.75 9.58 20.83
N ASN A 177 5.47 9.93 19.76
CA ASN A 177 6.85 9.47 19.46
C ASN A 177 7.90 9.86 20.55
N SER A 178 7.46 10.23 21.76
CA SER A 178 8.25 10.76 22.87
C SER A 178 7.69 10.42 24.26
N GLY A 179 6.70 9.52 24.39
CA GLY A 179 6.16 9.08 25.69
C GLY A 179 6.38 7.59 25.94
N LEU A 180 6.66 7.21 27.20
CA LEU A 180 6.76 5.81 27.66
C LEU A 180 5.42 5.26 28.16
N GLU A 181 4.29 5.85 27.74
CA GLU A 181 2.96 5.42 28.19
C GLU A 181 2.51 4.14 27.46
N PRO A 182 1.85 3.20 28.15
CA PRO A 182 1.36 1.96 27.55
C PRO A 182 0.41 2.22 26.37
N THR A 183 0.74 1.65 25.21
CA THR A 183 0.01 1.84 23.94
C THR A 183 -1.24 0.96 23.79
N THR A 184 -1.84 0.52 24.90
CA THR A 184 -2.91 -0.49 24.85
C THR A 184 -4.23 0.14 24.44
N ILE A 185 -4.66 -0.12 23.19
CA ILE A 185 -5.98 0.20 22.64
C ILE A 185 -7.07 -0.80 23.09
N GLU A 186 -6.77 -1.63 24.08
CA GLU A 186 -7.60 -2.76 24.53
C GLU A 186 -8.97 -2.31 25.06
N GLY A 187 -9.08 -1.07 25.56
CA GLY A 187 -10.33 -0.49 26.03
C GLY A 187 -11.14 0.31 25.00
N LEU A 188 -10.67 0.45 23.75
CA LEU A 188 -11.31 1.31 22.75
C LEU A 188 -12.12 0.52 21.72
N SER A 189 -13.28 1.06 21.35
CA SER A 189 -14.11 0.57 20.25
C SER A 189 -13.46 0.85 18.88
N PHE A 190 -13.97 0.22 17.83
CA PHE A 190 -13.42 0.36 16.47
C PHE A 190 -13.44 1.80 15.94
N LEU A 191 -14.51 2.55 16.20
CA LEU A 191 -14.63 3.95 15.76
C LEU A 191 -13.69 4.89 16.51
N GLU A 192 -13.34 4.56 17.75
CA GLU A 192 -12.38 5.35 18.56
C GLU A 192 -10.92 5.11 18.15
N ARG A 193 -10.68 4.17 17.23
CA ARG A 193 -9.36 3.83 16.69
C ARG A 193 -9.11 4.38 15.28
N LEU A 194 -10.14 4.93 14.62
CA LEU A 194 -10.08 5.54 13.29
C LEU A 194 -9.78 7.04 13.41
#